data_AF-A0A7K7BHX8-F1
#
_entry.id   AF-A0A7K7BHX8-F1
#
_cell.length_a   1.000
_cell.length_b   1.000
_cell.length_c   1.000
_cell.angle_alpha   90.00
_cell.angle_beta   90.00
_cell.angle_gamma   90.00
#
_symmetry.space_group_name_H-M   'P 1'
#
loop_
_entity.id
_entity.type
_entity.pdbx_description
1 polymer ?
#
loop_
_entity_poly.entity_id
_entity_poly.type
_entity_poly.pdbx_seq_one_letter_code
_entity_poly.pdbx_strand_id
1 'polypeptide(L)'
;EPSPTFRHFTLNFTLTNLPYTADLEIPSTRRFISTEKVINYYLDPLFKRSSISPVYTGCRVMRFRSMKDRDNTGLDAVCSYKNDSRIATFDREKVYQELSNMTKGVTKLGQYSLEKNSLYVNG
;
A
#
# COMPACT_ATOMS: atom_id res chain seq x y z
N GLU A 1 -28.13 10.79 12.87
CA GLU A 1 -27.03 10.95 11.90
C GLU A 1 -26.89 9.68 11.08
N PRO A 2 -26.69 9.76 9.75
CA PRO A 2 -26.22 8.58 9.02
C PRO A 2 -24.78 8.27 9.47
N SER A 3 -24.53 7.01 9.78
CA SER A 3 -23.20 6.52 10.15
C SER A 3 -22.19 6.78 9.02
N PRO A 4 -20.94 7.17 9.34
CA PRO A 4 -19.93 7.38 8.32
C PRO A 4 -19.72 6.08 7.53
N THR A 5 -19.94 6.12 6.22
CA THR A 5 -19.68 4.99 5.34
C THR A 5 -18.19 4.98 5.02
N PHE A 6 -17.49 3.92 5.40
CA PHE A 6 -16.10 3.71 5.00
C PHE A 6 -16.05 2.88 3.72
N ARG A 7 -15.15 3.25 2.81
CA ARG A 7 -14.82 2.46 1.62
C ARG A 7 -13.36 2.04 1.66
N HIS A 8 -13.06 1.02 0.87
CA HIS A 8 -11.74 0.42 0.81
C HIS A 8 -11.23 0.42 -0.62
N PHE A 9 -9.92 0.55 -0.76
CA PHE A 9 -9.22 0.31 -2.02
C PHE A 9 -8.02 -0.60 -1.73
N THR A 10 -7.63 -1.40 -2.71
CA THR A 10 -6.45 -2.24 -2.64
C THR A 10 -5.26 -1.55 -3.27
N LEU A 11 -4.10 -1.77 -2.69
CA LEU A 11 -2.80 -1.35 -3.17
C LEU A 11 -1.93 -2.58 -3.32
N ASN A 12 -1.35 -2.79 -4.51
CA ASN A 12 -0.46 -3.90 -4.79
C ASN A 12 0.86 -3.37 -5.35
N PHE A 13 1.98 -3.95 -4.97
CA PHE A 13 3.30 -3.69 -5.57
C PHE A 13 4.28 -4.82 -5.22
N THR A 14 5.42 -4.87 -5.90
CA THR A 14 6.48 -5.85 -5.65
C THR A 14 7.71 -5.16 -5.07
N LEU A 15 8.24 -5.74 -3.99
CA LEU A 15 9.54 -5.39 -3.40
C LEU A 15 10.64 -6.28 -4.00
N THR A 16 11.69 -5.67 -4.53
CA THR A 16 12.80 -6.40 -5.18
C THR A 16 14.01 -6.63 -4.29
N ASN A 17 14.07 -5.97 -3.13
CA ASN A 17 15.13 -6.15 -2.14
C ASN A 17 14.61 -6.75 -0.81
N LEU A 18 13.51 -7.48 -0.88
CA LEU A 18 12.97 -8.26 0.22
C LEU A 18 12.74 -9.70 -0.25
N PRO A 19 13.67 -10.64 0.05
CA PRO A 19 13.49 -12.04 -0.27
C PRO A 19 12.28 -12.63 0.44
N TYR A 20 11.49 -13.40 -0.32
CA TYR A 20 10.33 -14.11 0.22
C TYR A 20 10.79 -15.28 1.09
N THR A 21 10.15 -15.44 2.24
CA THR A 21 10.48 -16.48 3.23
C THR A 21 9.18 -17.05 3.80
N ALA A 22 9.18 -18.30 4.27
CA ALA A 22 8.01 -18.91 4.91
C ALA A 22 7.45 -18.06 6.07
N ASP A 23 8.31 -17.33 6.79
CA ASP A 23 7.84 -16.43 7.85
C ASP A 23 6.94 -15.30 7.32
N LEU A 24 7.16 -14.81 6.10
CA LEU A 24 6.32 -13.78 5.47
C LEU A 24 4.97 -14.32 5.01
N GLU A 25 4.78 -15.64 4.99
CA GLU A 25 3.50 -16.28 4.69
C GLU A 25 2.57 -16.28 5.91
N ILE A 26 3.13 -16.23 7.12
CA ILE A 26 2.39 -16.42 8.37
C ILE A 26 2.29 -15.07 9.11
N PRO A 27 1.07 -14.48 9.23
CA PRO A 27 0.87 -13.15 9.83
C PRO A 27 1.34 -12.98 11.28
N SER A 28 1.47 -14.07 12.04
CA SER A 28 1.88 -14.05 13.44
C SER A 28 3.40 -14.06 13.65
N THR A 29 4.20 -14.22 12.59
CA THR A 29 5.65 -14.28 12.73
C THR A 29 6.24 -12.90 12.96
N ARG A 30 7.39 -12.86 13.63
CA ARG A 30 8.13 -11.62 13.86
C ARG A 30 8.52 -10.94 12.55
N ARG A 31 8.87 -11.71 11.51
CA ARG A 31 9.27 -11.18 10.20
C ARG A 31 8.09 -10.54 9.48
N PHE A 32 6.91 -11.18 9.49
CA PHE A 32 5.69 -10.57 8.94
C PHE A 32 5.36 -9.25 9.66
N ILE A 33 5.22 -9.30 10.99
CA ILE A 33 4.77 -8.15 11.79
C ILE A 33 5.73 -6.97 11.66
N SER A 34 7.05 -7.22 11.70
CA SER A 34 8.05 -6.15 11.52
C SER A 34 8.00 -5.55 10.12
N THR A 35 7.89 -6.39 9.09
CA THR A 35 7.82 -5.92 7.70
C THR A 35 6.53 -5.14 7.43
N GLU A 36 5.38 -5.63 7.89
CA GLU A 36 4.08 -4.94 7.82
C GLU A 36 4.18 -3.54 8.45
N LYS A 37 4.73 -3.45 9.67
CA LYS A 37 4.88 -2.16 10.37
C LYS A 37 5.74 -1.17 9.60
N VAL A 38 6.88 -1.61 9.07
CA VAL A 38 7.78 -0.73 8.31
C VAL A 38 7.12 -0.26 7.02
N ILE A 39 6.38 -1.14 6.32
CA ILE A 39 5.70 -0.76 5.09
C ILE A 39 4.55 0.20 5.38
N ASN A 40 3.71 -0.08 6.38
CA ASN A 40 2.63 0.82 6.78
C ASN A 40 3.17 2.20 7.18
N TYR A 41 4.32 2.25 7.88
CA TYR A 41 5.01 3.50 8.21
C TYR A 41 5.39 4.32 6.98
N TYR A 42 5.72 3.67 5.85
CA TYR A 42 5.99 4.37 4.60
C TYR A 42 4.74 4.70 3.79
N LEU A 43 3.70 3.86 3.84
CA LEU A 43 2.45 4.08 3.10
C LEU A 43 1.64 5.25 3.67
N ASP A 44 1.54 5.35 5.00
CA ASP A 44 0.74 6.37 5.67
C ASP A 44 1.10 7.81 5.24
N PRO A 45 2.38 8.23 5.23
CA PRO A 45 2.78 9.55 4.75
C PRO A 45 2.44 9.81 3.28
N LEU A 46 2.44 8.78 2.42
CA LEU A 46 2.09 8.95 1.01
C LEU A 46 0.63 9.36 0.88
N PHE A 47 -0.27 8.64 1.55
CA PHE A 47 -1.70 8.96 1.50
C PHE A 47 -2.03 10.29 2.21
N LYS A 48 -1.34 10.62 3.30
CA LYS A 48 -1.46 11.93 3.97
C LYS A 48 -0.95 13.12 3.14
N ARG A 49 -0.18 12.87 2.07
CA ARG A 49 0.27 13.90 1.10
C ARG A 49 -0.47 13.84 -0.23
N SER A 50 -1.32 12.83 -0.40
CA SER A 50 -2.14 12.64 -1.60
C SER A 50 -3.44 13.46 -1.53
N SER A 51 -4.13 13.52 -2.66
CA SER A 51 -5.44 14.17 -2.76
C SER A 51 -6.52 13.56 -1.86
N ILE A 52 -6.34 12.30 -1.42
CA ILE A 52 -7.29 11.64 -0.50
C ILE A 52 -6.99 11.88 0.98
N SER A 53 -5.95 12.65 1.33
CA SER A 53 -5.59 12.93 2.73
C SER A 53 -6.77 13.36 3.63
N PRO A 54 -7.74 14.19 3.19
CA PRO A 54 -8.84 14.62 4.06
C PRO A 54 -9.79 13.48 4.47
N VAL A 55 -9.86 12.43 3.66
CA VAL A 55 -10.76 11.28 3.86
C VAL A 55 -10.03 10.00 4.21
N TYR A 56 -8.70 9.93 4.07
CA TYR A 56 -7.89 8.76 4.38
C TYR A 56 -7.95 8.41 5.87
N THR A 57 -8.15 7.13 6.17
CA THR A 57 -8.27 6.63 7.56
C THR A 57 -7.18 5.64 7.96
N GLY A 58 -6.46 5.07 7.01
CA GLY A 58 -5.35 4.16 7.29
C GLY A 58 -5.20 3.08 6.23
N CYS A 59 -4.05 2.43 6.23
CA CYS A 59 -3.74 1.33 5.33
C CYS A 59 -3.06 0.19 6.08
N ARG A 60 -3.30 -1.04 5.63
CA ARG A 60 -2.77 -2.23 6.25
C ARG A 60 -2.33 -3.23 5.19
N VAL A 61 -1.13 -3.77 5.35
CA VAL A 61 -0.67 -4.95 4.60
C VAL A 61 -1.49 -6.17 5.02
N MET A 62 -2.15 -6.81 4.06
CA MET A 62 -2.96 -8.00 4.29
C MET A 62 -2.15 -9.28 4.12
N ARG A 63 -1.24 -9.31 3.14
CA ARG A 63 -0.37 -10.47 2.88
C ARG A 63 0.85 -10.11 2.05
N PHE A 64 1.87 -10.95 2.17
CA PHE A 64 3.02 -11.01 1.27
C PHE A 64 2.88 -12.21 0.34
N ARG A 65 3.35 -12.08 -0.90
CA ARG A 65 3.27 -13.10 -1.95
C ARG A 65 4.66 -13.42 -2.49
N SER A 66 4.93 -14.70 -2.73
CA SER A 66 6.10 -15.10 -3.51
C SER A 66 5.92 -14.66 -4.97
N MET A 67 6.93 -14.02 -5.54
CA MET A 67 7.03 -13.80 -6.98
C MET A 67 7.87 -14.90 -7.63
N LYS A 68 7.96 -14.89 -8.98
CA LYS A 68 8.56 -15.97 -9.78
C LYS A 68 9.98 -16.38 -9.34
N ASP A 69 10.79 -15.43 -8.90
CA ASP A 69 12.20 -15.68 -8.58
C ASP A 69 12.48 -15.90 -7.08
N ARG A 70 11.46 -15.91 -6.21
CA ARG A 70 11.54 -15.95 -4.73
C ARG A 70 12.38 -14.86 -4.05
N ASP A 71 13.24 -14.17 -4.79
CA ASP A 71 14.01 -13.01 -4.33
C ASP A 71 13.15 -11.75 -4.21
N ASN A 72 11.99 -11.76 -4.88
CA ASN A 72 11.04 -10.67 -4.87
C ASN A 72 9.79 -11.03 -4.05
N THR A 73 9.30 -10.07 -3.28
CA THR A 73 8.09 -10.20 -2.47
C THR A 73 7.00 -9.26 -2.99
N GLY A 74 5.92 -9.84 -3.49
CA GLY A 74 4.69 -9.11 -3.78
C GLY A 74 3.97 -8.74 -2.49
N LEU A 75 3.26 -7.63 -2.49
CA LEU A 75 2.50 -7.15 -1.35
C LEU A 75 1.08 -6.78 -1.77
N ASP A 76 0.12 -7.13 -0.92
CA ASP A 76 -1.26 -6.66 -1.03
C ASP A 76 -1.63 -5.92 0.26
N ALA A 77 -1.99 -4.65 0.12
CA ALA A 77 -2.50 -3.82 1.19
C ALA A 77 -3.93 -3.38 0.90
N VAL A 78 -4.70 -3.20 1.97
CA VAL A 78 -6.03 -2.62 1.95
C VAL A 78 -5.97 -1.29 2.68
N CYS A 79 -6.33 -0.24 1.97
CA CYS A 79 -6.44 1.10 2.53
C CYS A 79 -7.91 1.48 2.68
N SER A 80 -8.19 2.33 3.64
CA SER A 80 -9.54 2.75 4.02
C SER A 80 -9.68 4.28 3.93
N TYR A 81 -10.86 4.73 3.54
CA TYR A 81 -11.20 6.14 3.51
C TYR A 81 -12.68 6.36 3.81
N LYS A 82 -13.01 7.54 4.34
CA LYS A 82 -14.39 8.00 4.51
C LYS A 82 -15.00 8.30 3.14
N ASN A 83 -16.11 7.68 2.83
CA ASN A 83 -16.85 7.96 1.61
C ASN A 83 -17.73 9.21 1.80
N ASP A 84 -17.10 10.38 1.76
CA ASP A 84 -17.76 11.67 1.81
C ASP A 84 -17.46 12.46 0.53
N SER A 85 -18.39 12.37 -0.43
CA SER A 85 -18.28 13.04 -1.73
C SER A 85 -18.24 14.57 -1.63
N ARG A 86 -18.59 15.15 -0.47
CA ARG A 86 -18.51 16.60 -0.23
C ARG A 86 -17.07 17.04 0.08
N ILE A 87 -16.25 16.12 0.60
CA ILE A 87 -14.87 16.40 1.00
C ILE A 87 -13.89 16.02 -0.12
N ALA A 88 -13.98 14.78 -0.61
CA ALA A 88 -13.11 14.28 -1.66
C ALA A 88 -13.77 13.11 -2.41
N THR A 89 -13.51 13.04 -3.72
CA THR A 89 -13.87 11.87 -4.53
C THR A 89 -12.62 11.01 -4.73
N PHE A 90 -12.73 9.71 -4.45
CA PHE A 90 -11.64 8.78 -4.72
C PHE A 90 -11.46 8.62 -6.24
N ASP A 91 -10.29 9.00 -6.72
CA ASP A 91 -9.87 8.83 -8.11
C ASP A 91 -8.65 7.91 -8.13
N ARG A 92 -8.87 6.69 -8.64
CA ARG A 92 -7.87 5.64 -8.72
C ARG A 92 -6.64 6.07 -9.54
N GLU A 93 -6.85 6.73 -10.66
CA GLU A 93 -5.75 7.13 -11.56
C GLU A 93 -4.95 8.27 -10.95
N LYS A 94 -5.63 9.24 -10.35
CA LYS A 94 -4.97 10.32 -9.63
C LYS A 94 -4.14 9.81 -8.45
N VAL A 95 -4.69 8.93 -7.62
CA VAL A 95 -3.96 8.31 -6.50
C VAL A 95 -2.76 7.53 -7.02
N TYR A 96 -2.91 6.74 -8.09
CA TYR A 96 -1.79 6.04 -8.71
C TYR A 96 -0.67 6.99 -9.15
N GLN A 97 -1.00 8.08 -9.84
CA GLN A 97 0.00 9.06 -10.31
C GLN A 97 0.72 9.75 -9.14
N GLU A 98 -0.01 10.15 -8.10
CA GLU A 98 0.54 10.76 -6.89
C GLU A 98 1.52 9.81 -6.19
N LEU A 99 1.12 8.55 -5.99
CA LEU A 99 1.97 7.51 -5.39
C LEU A 99 3.20 7.20 -6.26
N SER A 100 3.02 7.09 -7.57
CA SER A 100 4.12 6.87 -8.52
C SER A 100 5.16 7.98 -8.41
N ASN A 101 4.74 9.24 -8.43
CA ASN A 101 5.64 10.39 -8.30
C ASN A 101 6.38 10.38 -6.95
N MET A 102 5.67 10.15 -5.84
CA MET A 102 6.28 10.12 -4.51
C MET A 102 7.22 8.92 -4.28
N THR A 103 7.05 7.84 -5.05
CA THR A 103 7.92 6.65 -5.02
C THR A 103 8.98 6.62 -6.12
N LYS A 104 9.31 7.80 -6.67
CA LYS A 104 10.31 7.99 -7.75
C LYS A 104 10.01 7.14 -8.99
N GLY A 105 8.76 7.19 -9.45
CA GLY A 105 8.28 6.40 -10.58
C GLY A 105 8.18 4.91 -10.26
N VAL A 106 7.70 4.56 -9.05
CA VAL A 106 7.55 3.16 -8.59
C VAL A 106 8.90 2.43 -8.57
N THR A 107 9.93 3.06 -8.04
CA THR A 107 11.26 2.44 -7.90
C THR A 107 11.73 2.38 -6.46
N LYS A 108 11.20 3.24 -5.56
CA LYS A 108 11.66 3.32 -4.19
C LYS A 108 10.56 3.66 -3.19
N LEU A 109 10.51 2.91 -2.09
CA LEU A 109 9.67 3.16 -0.93
C LEU A 109 10.52 3.06 0.34
N GLY A 110 11.01 4.20 0.84
CA GLY A 110 11.92 4.22 1.98
C GLY A 110 13.21 3.42 1.69
N GLN A 111 13.43 2.36 2.48
CA GLN A 111 14.55 1.43 2.27
C GLN A 111 14.28 0.35 1.22
N TYR A 112 13.03 0.19 0.77
CA TYR A 112 12.66 -0.85 -0.19
C TYR A 112 12.79 -0.36 -1.62
N SER A 113 13.26 -1.25 -2.48
CA SER A 113 13.26 -1.09 -3.94
C SER A 113 12.00 -1.73 -4.50
N LEU A 114 11.36 -1.05 -5.44
CA LEU A 114 10.11 -1.49 -6.06
C LEU A 114 10.38 -1.98 -7.48
N GLU A 115 9.64 -3.01 -7.90
CA GLU A 115 9.62 -3.43 -9.29
C GLU A 115 8.84 -2.38 -10.11
N LYS A 116 9.49 -1.87 -11.16
CA LYS A 116 8.88 -0.90 -12.06
C LYS A 116 7.59 -1.47 -12.64
N ASN A 117 6.52 -0.65 -12.66
CA ASN A 117 5.18 -1.02 -13.13
C ASN A 117 4.44 -2.07 -12.28
N SER A 118 4.94 -2.47 -11.11
CA SER A 118 4.22 -3.39 -10.22
C SER A 118 3.12 -2.73 -9.38
N LEU A 119 3.15 -1.40 -9.26
CA LEU A 119 2.16 -0.64 -8.49
C LEU A 119 0.79 -0.74 -9.17
N TYR A 120 -0.22 -1.13 -8.40
CA TYR A 120 -1.61 -1.16 -8.82
C TYR A 120 -2.52 -0.65 -7.70
N VAL A 121 -3.49 0.18 -8.05
CA VAL A 121 -4.53 0.70 -7.15
C VAL A 121 -5.86 0.22 -7.68
N ASN A 122 -6.73 -0.35 -6.83
CA ASN A 122 -8.08 -0.80 -7.22
C ASN A 122 -9.12 -0.34 -6.19
N GLY A 123 -10.29 0.13 -6.61
CA GLY A 123 -11.35 0.65 -5.72
C GLY A 123 -12.71 0.02 -5.96
#